data_AF-A0A1M7LX63-F1
#
_entry.id   AF-A0A1M7LX63-F1
#
_cell.length_a   1.000
_cell.length_b   1.000
_cell.length_c   1.000
_cell.angle_alpha   90.00
_cell.angle_beta   90.00
_cell.angle_gamma   90.00
#
_symmetry.space_group_name_H-M   'P 1'
#
loop_
_entity.id
_entity.type
_entity.pdbx_description
1 polymer ?
#
loop_
_entity_poly.entity_id
_entity_poly.type
_entity_poly.pdbx_seq_one_letter_code
_entity_poly.pdbx_strand_id
1 'polypeptide(L)'
;MKNLILHLLLLFTFVANAQQKDKILPKANEEYAENNFVDAEADYRISNSKFPNKTVSTYNLGNAIYKQNQASEAKFAFAKALKTAKSRPQKHRAFHNLGNVFMKEKDYTQAVEAYKNALRNNPTDEETRYNYALAKKMLKENPPKDDKKDDKKDKKDDKKDDKKDKDKDKKDDKNNKDKEKKDDKGDKDKDKKDPKPNENGEPKPMPGGMSKERLENLLDAVNKEEKKVQDKVNANKVKGKPVKTEKDW
;
A
#
# COMPACT_ATOMS: atom_id res chain seq x y z
N MET A 1 35.71 27.90 42.89
CA MET A 1 35.69 26.54 42.28
C MET A 1 34.62 25.62 42.86
N LYS A 2 34.36 25.60 44.19
CA LYS A 2 33.32 24.73 44.78
C LYS A 2 31.89 25.00 44.28
N ASN A 3 31.52 26.26 44.03
CA ASN A 3 30.17 26.61 43.55
C ASN A 3 29.96 26.33 42.05
N LEU A 4 31.05 26.24 41.27
CA LEU A 4 30.99 25.95 39.83
C LEU A 4 30.68 24.46 39.58
N ILE A 5 31.25 23.58 40.40
CA ILE A 5 30.99 22.12 40.37
C ILE A 5 29.55 21.83 40.82
N LEU A 6 29.03 22.58 41.79
CA LEU A 6 27.65 22.46 42.26
C LEU A 6 26.63 22.84 41.16
N HIS A 7 26.92 23.88 40.37
CA HIS A 7 26.08 24.26 39.21
C HIS A 7 26.22 23.29 38.03
N LEU A 8 27.41 22.71 37.82
CA LEU A 8 27.61 21.67 36.80
C LEU A 8 26.84 20.38 37.12
N LEU A 9 26.72 20.02 38.41
CA LEU A 9 25.93 18.87 38.86
C LEU A 9 24.41 19.12 38.82
N LEU A 10 23.97 20.37 38.99
CA LEU A 10 22.55 20.75 38.92
C LEU A 10 22.01 20.89 37.49
N LEU A 11 22.89 21.05 36.51
CA LEU A 11 22.54 21.09 35.07
C LEU A 11 22.38 19.70 34.44
N PHE A 12 22.74 18.62 35.14
CA PHE A 12 22.70 17.26 34.59
C PHE A 12 21.44 16.45 34.98
N THR A 13 20.57 16.97 35.84
CA THR A 13 19.49 16.17 36.46
C THR A 13 18.12 16.23 35.77
N PHE A 14 17.96 16.84 34.59
CA PHE A 14 16.61 17.06 34.05
C PHE A 14 16.40 16.73 32.57
N VAL A 15 16.83 15.55 32.10
CA VAL A 15 16.15 14.93 30.95
C VAL A 15 16.12 13.40 31.04
N ALA A 16 15.50 12.86 32.10
CA ALA A 16 15.04 11.47 32.09
C ALA A 16 13.68 11.40 31.37
N ASN A 17 13.68 11.37 30.03
CA ASN A 17 12.49 11.02 29.26
C ASN A 17 12.21 9.52 29.46
N ALA A 18 11.49 9.15 30.52
CA ALA A 18 10.94 7.81 30.66
C ALA A 18 9.88 7.61 29.56
N GLN A 19 10.23 6.89 28.49
CA GLN A 19 9.28 6.59 27.44
C GLN A 19 8.15 5.71 28.02
N GLN A 20 6.92 6.21 27.97
CA GLN A 20 5.75 5.44 28.39
C GLN A 20 5.67 4.14 27.56
N LYS A 21 5.53 2.99 28.24
CA LYS A 21 5.36 1.70 27.57
C LYS A 21 3.97 1.61 26.93
N ASP A 22 3.92 1.17 25.69
CA ASP A 22 2.67 0.93 24.97
C ASP A 22 2.08 -0.42 25.38
N LYS A 23 1.11 -0.39 26.30
CA LYS A 23 0.39 -1.58 26.76
C LYS A 23 -0.80 -1.95 25.89
N ILE A 24 -1.20 -1.08 24.96
CA ILE A 24 -2.39 -1.26 24.12
C ILE A 24 -2.01 -2.06 22.88
N LEU A 25 -0.83 -1.81 22.32
CA LEU A 25 -0.36 -2.52 21.15
C LEU A 25 -0.36 -4.06 21.31
N PRO A 26 0.12 -4.66 22.41
CA PRO A 26 0.01 -6.11 22.62
C PRO A 26 -1.43 -6.63 22.60
N LYS A 27 -2.37 -5.95 23.28
CA LYS A 27 -3.79 -6.30 23.29
C LYS A 27 -4.39 -6.25 21.88
N ALA A 28 -4.12 -5.18 21.13
CA ALA A 28 -4.55 -5.07 19.73
C ALA A 28 -4.00 -6.19 18.84
N ASN A 29 -2.77 -6.65 19.12
CA ASN A 29 -2.16 -7.77 18.39
C ASN A 29 -2.81 -9.11 18.74
N GLU A 30 -3.21 -9.30 20.00
CA GLU A 30 -3.98 -10.47 20.46
C GLU A 30 -5.36 -10.50 19.79
N GLU A 31 -6.11 -9.40 19.83
CA GLU A 31 -7.40 -9.25 19.15
C GLU A 31 -7.29 -9.53 17.65
N TYR A 32 -6.23 -9.02 17.01
CA TYR A 32 -5.97 -9.32 15.59
C TYR A 32 -5.72 -10.81 15.36
N ALA A 33 -4.96 -11.47 16.23
CA ALA A 33 -4.66 -12.90 16.12
C ALA A 33 -5.90 -13.78 16.35
N GLU A 34 -6.88 -13.27 17.10
CA GLU A 34 -8.20 -13.89 17.32
C GLU A 34 -9.21 -13.57 16.20
N ASN A 35 -8.80 -12.83 15.17
CA ASN A 35 -9.64 -12.32 14.08
C ASN A 35 -10.70 -11.29 14.53
N ASN A 36 -10.57 -10.72 15.73
CA ASN A 36 -11.39 -9.62 16.23
C ASN A 36 -10.91 -8.29 15.62
N PHE A 37 -11.02 -8.15 14.30
CA PHE A 37 -10.39 -7.05 13.56
C PHE A 37 -10.94 -5.67 13.90
N VAL A 38 -12.22 -5.58 14.28
CA VAL A 38 -12.87 -4.33 14.68
C VAL A 38 -12.27 -3.81 15.99
N ASP A 39 -12.15 -4.68 17.00
CA ASP A 39 -11.55 -4.33 18.30
C ASP A 39 -10.06 -4.01 18.15
N ALA A 40 -9.35 -4.85 17.38
CA ALA A 40 -7.94 -4.63 17.07
C ALA A 40 -7.72 -3.27 16.40
N GLU A 41 -8.58 -2.89 15.45
CA GLU A 41 -8.52 -1.58 14.81
C GLU A 41 -8.68 -0.44 15.82
N ALA A 42 -9.69 -0.54 16.70
CA ALA A 42 -9.94 0.47 17.73
C ALA A 42 -8.71 0.65 18.63
N ASP A 43 -8.14 -0.44 19.14
CA ASP A 43 -6.96 -0.39 20.01
C ASP A 43 -5.70 0.05 19.25
N TYR A 44 -5.52 -0.32 17.98
CA TYR A 44 -4.44 0.22 17.16
C TYR A 44 -4.57 1.73 16.95
N ARG A 45 -5.78 2.26 16.77
CA ARG A 45 -6.01 3.72 16.67
C ARG A 45 -5.63 4.41 17.98
N ILE A 46 -5.99 3.84 19.13
CA ILE A 46 -5.63 4.37 20.45
C ILE A 46 -4.11 4.32 20.66
N SER A 47 -3.45 3.19 20.32
CA SER A 47 -1.99 3.06 20.37
C SER A 47 -1.31 4.10 19.48
N ASN A 48 -1.74 4.26 18.23
CA ASN A 48 -1.19 5.26 17.31
C ASN A 48 -1.45 6.71 17.79
N SER A 49 -2.57 6.99 18.46
CA SER A 49 -2.83 8.31 19.05
C SER A 49 -1.85 8.64 20.18
N LYS A 50 -1.60 7.67 21.08
CA LYS A 50 -0.66 7.85 22.21
C LYS A 50 0.81 7.79 21.79
N PHE A 51 1.13 7.06 20.73
CA PHE A 51 2.49 6.83 20.25
C PHE A 51 2.62 7.11 18.73
N PRO A 52 2.47 8.38 18.29
CA PRO A 52 2.32 8.72 16.86
C PRO A 52 3.56 8.43 16.00
N ASN A 53 4.73 8.25 16.61
CA ASN A 53 6.00 7.97 15.92
C ASN A 53 6.33 6.47 15.83
N LYS A 54 5.43 5.59 16.31
CA LYS A 54 5.60 4.14 16.16
C LYS A 54 5.02 3.66 14.83
N THR A 55 5.92 3.29 13.91
CA THR A 55 5.54 2.68 12.63
C THR A 55 4.69 1.43 12.79
N VAL A 56 4.97 0.64 13.84
CA VAL A 56 4.35 -0.67 14.08
C VAL A 56 2.84 -0.56 14.25
N SER A 57 2.35 0.33 15.12
CA SER A 57 0.91 0.47 15.37
C SER A 57 0.15 0.95 14.14
N THR A 58 0.72 1.88 13.38
CA THR A 58 0.11 2.37 12.13
C THR A 58 0.12 1.30 11.03
N TYR A 59 1.18 0.48 10.95
CA TYR A 59 1.25 -0.65 10.03
C TYR A 59 0.22 -1.72 10.39
N ASN A 60 0.10 -2.09 11.66
CA ASN A 60 -0.85 -3.09 12.13
C ASN A 60 -2.31 -2.61 12.00
N LEU A 61 -2.55 -1.32 12.20
CA LEU A 61 -3.84 -0.68 11.90
C LEU A 61 -4.24 -0.93 10.43
N GLY A 62 -3.31 -0.71 9.50
CA GLY A 62 -3.56 -0.99 8.08
C GLY A 62 -3.90 -2.45 7.81
N ASN A 63 -3.28 -3.39 8.52
CA ASN A 63 -3.60 -4.82 8.40
C ASN A 63 -5.02 -5.12 8.90
N ALA A 64 -5.42 -4.60 10.06
CA ALA A 64 -6.75 -4.80 10.63
C ALA A 64 -7.85 -4.25 9.68
N ILE A 65 -7.66 -3.05 9.16
CA ILE A 65 -8.57 -2.40 8.21
C ILE A 65 -8.64 -3.18 6.88
N TYR A 66 -7.49 -3.69 6.40
CA TYR A 66 -7.43 -4.48 5.17
C TYR A 66 -8.23 -5.80 5.28
N LYS A 67 -8.14 -6.46 6.45
CA LYS A 67 -8.91 -7.67 6.79
C LYS A 67 -10.42 -7.40 6.83
N GLN A 68 -10.83 -6.20 7.22
CA GLN A 68 -12.22 -5.73 7.20
C GLN A 68 -12.71 -5.28 5.80
N ASN A 69 -11.94 -5.53 4.74
CA ASN A 69 -12.31 -5.18 3.37
C ASN A 69 -12.36 -3.67 3.06
N GLN A 70 -11.81 -2.82 3.93
CA GLN A 70 -11.77 -1.37 3.77
C GLN A 70 -10.47 -0.92 3.07
N ALA A 71 -10.35 -1.25 1.78
CA ALA A 71 -9.11 -1.06 1.02
C ALA A 71 -8.61 0.40 0.99
N SER A 72 -9.51 1.36 0.78
CA SER A 72 -9.16 2.79 0.74
C SER A 72 -8.50 3.25 2.04
N GLU A 73 -9.03 2.86 3.19
CA GLU A 73 -8.47 3.30 4.48
C GLU A 73 -7.18 2.55 4.84
N ALA A 74 -7.09 1.26 4.50
CA ALA A 74 -5.85 0.49 4.63
C ALA A 74 -4.69 1.13 3.86
N LYS A 75 -4.97 1.66 2.66
CA LYS A 75 -4.00 2.41 1.84
C LYS A 75 -3.43 3.60 2.60
N PHE A 76 -4.29 4.42 3.23
CA PHE A 76 -3.86 5.57 4.02
C PHE A 76 -3.01 5.16 5.23
N ALA A 77 -3.41 4.09 5.93
CA ALA A 77 -2.65 3.57 7.05
C ALA A 77 -1.25 3.10 6.62
N PHE A 78 -1.12 2.29 5.56
CA PHE A 78 0.21 1.87 5.08
C PHE A 78 1.05 3.02 4.55
N ALA A 79 0.46 3.99 3.85
CA ALA A 79 1.15 5.20 3.44
C ALA A 79 1.69 6.01 4.63
N LYS A 80 0.91 6.10 5.71
CA LYS A 80 1.37 6.74 6.96
C LYS A 80 2.48 5.93 7.65
N ALA A 81 2.38 4.60 7.66
CA ALA A 81 3.44 3.74 8.18
C ALA A 81 4.77 3.96 7.42
N LEU A 82 4.72 4.11 6.09
CA LEU A 82 5.89 4.41 5.27
C LEU A 82 6.55 5.75 5.62
N LYS A 83 5.79 6.76 6.06
CA LYS A 83 6.35 8.07 6.48
C LYS A 83 7.22 7.97 7.73
N THR A 84 6.91 7.04 8.64
CA THR A 84 7.66 6.87 9.90
C THR A 84 8.64 5.69 9.85
N ALA A 85 8.57 4.83 8.83
CA ALA A 85 9.40 3.66 8.67
C ALA A 85 10.90 4.02 8.52
N LYS A 86 11.72 3.53 9.46
CA LYS A 86 13.16 3.83 9.52
C LYS A 86 14.01 2.74 8.88
N SER A 87 13.58 1.48 8.98
CA SER A 87 14.37 0.34 8.52
C SER A 87 13.87 -0.21 7.18
N ARG A 88 14.77 -0.87 6.42
CA ARG A 88 14.38 -1.58 5.19
C ARG A 88 13.31 -2.64 5.45
N PRO A 89 13.37 -3.47 6.52
CA PRO A 89 12.30 -4.41 6.83
C PRO A 89 10.93 -3.74 7.03
N GLN A 90 10.86 -2.60 7.72
CA GLN A 90 9.60 -1.87 7.92
C GLN A 90 9.05 -1.35 6.58
N LYS A 91 9.91 -0.73 5.76
CA LYS A 91 9.53 -0.23 4.43
C LYS A 91 9.06 -1.37 3.53
N HIS A 92 9.77 -2.49 3.53
CA HIS A 92 9.40 -3.69 2.79
C HIS A 92 7.99 -4.17 3.15
N ARG A 93 7.71 -4.40 4.45
CA ARG A 93 6.39 -4.86 4.91
C ARG A 93 5.26 -3.90 4.52
N ALA A 94 5.48 -2.59 4.71
CA ALA A 94 4.47 -1.60 4.39
C ALA A 94 4.22 -1.48 2.87
N PHE A 95 5.28 -1.49 2.05
CA PHE A 95 5.13 -1.49 0.59
C PHE A 95 4.49 -2.78 0.06
N HIS A 96 4.82 -3.94 0.64
CA HIS A 96 4.22 -5.21 0.26
C HIS A 96 2.71 -5.17 0.50
N ASN A 97 2.28 -4.79 1.71
CA ASN A 97 0.85 -4.73 2.02
C ASN A 97 0.12 -3.63 1.27
N LEU A 98 0.78 -2.50 0.99
CA LEU A 98 0.23 -1.48 0.11
C LEU A 98 0.00 -2.04 -1.31
N GLY A 99 0.90 -2.89 -1.82
CA GLY A 99 0.69 -3.63 -3.07
C GLY A 99 -0.52 -4.58 -3.01
N ASN A 100 -0.70 -5.29 -1.89
CA ASN A 100 -1.87 -6.16 -1.68
C ASN A 100 -3.18 -5.35 -1.71
N VAL A 101 -3.19 -4.17 -1.09
CA VAL A 101 -4.34 -3.24 -1.14
C VAL A 101 -4.64 -2.82 -2.59
N PHE A 102 -3.63 -2.41 -3.35
CA PHE A 102 -3.83 -2.01 -4.75
C PHE A 102 -4.29 -3.18 -5.64
N MET A 103 -3.78 -4.40 -5.41
CA MET A 103 -4.27 -5.60 -6.11
C MET A 103 -5.76 -5.84 -5.84
N LYS A 104 -6.20 -5.64 -4.59
CA LYS A 104 -7.60 -5.80 -4.18
C LYS A 104 -8.51 -4.77 -4.83
N GLU A 105 -8.05 -3.55 -4.98
CA GLU A 105 -8.74 -2.47 -5.72
C GLU A 105 -8.61 -2.59 -7.23
N LYS A 106 -7.84 -3.58 -7.74
CA LYS A 106 -7.52 -3.77 -9.16
C LYS A 106 -6.73 -2.61 -9.77
N ASP A 107 -6.11 -1.77 -8.96
CA ASP A 107 -5.14 -0.77 -9.39
C ASP A 107 -3.78 -1.45 -9.60
N TYR A 108 -3.68 -2.21 -10.69
CA TYR A 108 -2.49 -3.02 -10.96
C TYR A 108 -1.25 -2.15 -11.24
N THR A 109 -1.43 -0.91 -11.71
CA THR A 109 -0.34 0.04 -11.92
C THR A 109 0.35 0.37 -10.60
N GLN A 110 -0.43 0.79 -9.60
CA GLN A 110 0.13 1.11 -8.28
C GLN A 110 0.58 -0.15 -7.53
N ALA A 111 -0.06 -1.29 -7.73
CA ALA A 111 0.38 -2.57 -7.17
C ALA A 111 1.80 -2.95 -7.64
N VAL A 112 2.07 -2.85 -8.94
CA VAL A 112 3.40 -3.12 -9.53
C VAL A 112 4.47 -2.23 -8.88
N GLU A 113 4.22 -0.92 -8.77
CA GLU A 113 5.20 -0.01 -8.17
C GLU A 113 5.38 -0.24 -6.66
N ALA A 114 4.30 -0.56 -5.93
CA ALA A 114 4.39 -0.88 -4.51
C ALA A 114 5.24 -2.13 -4.26
N TYR A 115 4.96 -3.25 -4.96
CA TYR A 115 5.74 -4.47 -4.79
C TYR A 115 7.20 -4.32 -5.25
N LYS A 116 7.45 -3.57 -6.33
CA LYS A 116 8.82 -3.22 -6.75
C LYS A 116 9.57 -2.48 -5.65
N ASN A 117 8.93 -1.53 -4.97
CA ASN A 117 9.53 -0.85 -3.83
C ASN A 117 9.71 -1.77 -2.61
N ALA A 118 8.81 -2.74 -2.40
CA ALA A 118 8.99 -3.78 -1.39
C ALA A 118 10.23 -4.64 -1.69
N LEU A 119 10.43 -5.09 -2.93
CA LEU A 119 11.59 -5.87 -3.36
C LEU A 119 12.89 -5.08 -3.33
N ARG A 120 12.84 -3.77 -3.62
CA ARG A 120 13.98 -2.89 -3.38
C ARG A 120 14.44 -2.96 -1.94
N ASN A 121 13.54 -3.08 -0.96
CA ASN A 121 13.90 -3.12 0.45
C ASN A 121 14.28 -4.52 0.94
N ASN A 122 13.65 -5.58 0.41
CA ASN A 122 13.99 -6.98 0.66
C ASN A 122 13.95 -7.79 -0.66
N PRO A 123 15.10 -7.91 -1.37
CA PRO A 123 15.14 -8.57 -2.67
C PRO A 123 14.89 -10.08 -2.63
N THR A 124 15.02 -10.71 -1.46
CA THR A 124 14.91 -12.17 -1.32
C THR A 124 13.50 -12.63 -0.99
N ASP A 125 12.53 -11.72 -0.84
CA ASP A 125 11.17 -12.08 -0.50
C ASP A 125 10.44 -12.71 -1.71
N GLU A 126 10.28 -14.04 -1.66
CA GLU A 126 9.62 -14.80 -2.72
C GLU A 126 8.14 -14.48 -2.85
N GLU A 127 7.48 -14.18 -1.73
CA GLU A 127 6.07 -13.80 -1.71
C GLU A 127 5.83 -12.48 -2.46
N THR A 128 6.61 -11.44 -2.16
CA THR A 128 6.54 -10.18 -2.91
C THR A 128 6.92 -10.39 -4.38
N ARG A 129 7.93 -11.22 -4.69
CA ARG A 129 8.29 -11.51 -6.09
C ARG A 129 7.15 -12.13 -6.87
N TYR A 130 6.46 -13.08 -6.25
CA TYR A 130 5.25 -13.65 -6.80
C TYR A 130 4.15 -12.61 -7.01
N ASN A 131 3.81 -11.84 -5.97
CA ASN A 131 2.73 -10.85 -6.06
C ASN A 131 3.06 -9.74 -7.08
N TYR A 132 4.33 -9.35 -7.20
CA TYR A 132 4.82 -8.44 -8.22
C TYR A 132 4.58 -8.99 -9.63
N ALA A 133 4.94 -10.26 -9.86
CA ALA A 133 4.79 -10.88 -11.15
C ALA A 133 3.30 -11.06 -11.53
N LEU A 134 2.47 -11.41 -10.54
CA LEU A 134 1.02 -11.43 -10.70
C LEU A 134 0.47 -10.05 -11.03
N ALA A 135 0.88 -9.00 -10.32
CA ALA A 135 0.46 -7.63 -10.58
C ALA A 135 0.82 -7.19 -12.02
N LYS A 136 2.03 -7.49 -12.48
CA LYS A 136 2.45 -7.22 -13.88
C LYS A 136 1.57 -7.94 -14.89
N LYS A 137 1.24 -9.21 -14.64
CA LYS A 137 0.35 -9.98 -15.51
C LYS A 137 -1.04 -9.35 -15.55
N MET A 138 -1.63 -9.05 -14.39
CA MET A 138 -2.95 -8.44 -14.30
C MET A 138 -2.99 -7.06 -14.98
N LEU A 139 -1.92 -6.26 -14.85
CA LEU A 139 -1.77 -4.98 -15.54
C LEU A 139 -1.73 -5.15 -17.07
N LYS A 140 -1.05 -6.19 -17.57
CA LYS A 140 -1.00 -6.48 -19.01
C LYS A 140 -2.35 -6.95 -19.56
N GLU A 141 -3.09 -7.73 -18.77
CA GLU A 141 -4.43 -8.23 -19.14
C GLU A 141 -5.51 -7.13 -19.00
N ASN A 142 -5.27 -6.14 -18.13
CA ASN A 142 -6.18 -5.05 -17.84
C ASN A 142 -5.41 -3.72 -17.90
N PRO A 143 -4.95 -3.29 -19.09
CA PRO A 143 -4.26 -2.02 -19.21
C PRO A 143 -5.18 -0.89 -18.78
N PRO A 144 -4.65 0.18 -18.15
CA PRO A 144 -5.43 1.38 -17.87
C PRO A 144 -6.09 1.84 -19.16
N LYS A 145 -7.38 2.19 -19.11
CA LYS A 145 -8.02 2.82 -20.26
C LYS A 145 -7.31 4.15 -20.46
N ASP A 146 -6.82 4.41 -21.67
CA ASP A 146 -6.33 5.72 -22.05
C ASP A 146 -7.50 6.70 -21.95
N ASP A 147 -7.65 7.36 -20.80
CA ASP A 147 -8.50 8.54 -20.67
C ASP A 147 -7.80 9.72 -21.36
N LYS A 148 -7.57 9.59 -22.66
CA LYS A 148 -7.42 10.74 -23.55
C LYS A 148 -8.83 11.21 -23.93
N LYS A 149 -9.47 11.90 -22.99
CA LYS A 149 -10.63 12.76 -23.28
C LYS A 149 -10.30 14.18 -22.84
N ASP A 150 -9.99 14.99 -23.85
CA ASP A 150 -10.53 16.35 -24.01
C ASP A 150 -10.24 17.40 -22.93
N ASP A 151 -8.97 17.67 -22.63
CA ASP A 151 -8.53 18.96 -22.05
C ASP A 151 -8.54 20.11 -23.11
N LYS A 152 -9.59 20.17 -23.93
CA LYS A 152 -9.86 21.29 -24.84
C LYS A 152 -11.35 21.59 -24.94
N LYS A 153 -11.92 22.12 -23.87
CA LYS A 153 -12.93 23.19 -23.90
C LYS A 153 -13.29 23.59 -22.48
N ASP A 154 -12.60 24.60 -21.96
CA ASP A 154 -13.15 25.53 -20.97
C ASP A 154 -12.43 26.87 -21.12
N LYS A 155 -12.70 27.50 -22.27
CA LYS A 155 -12.66 28.95 -22.44
C LYS A 155 -13.79 29.33 -23.37
N LYS A 156 -14.81 29.96 -22.78
CA LYS A 156 -15.87 30.83 -23.32
C LYS A 156 -17.17 30.50 -22.57
N ASP A 157 -17.93 31.43 -22.01
CA ASP A 157 -17.80 32.86 -21.77
C ASP A 157 -18.87 33.13 -20.71
N ASP A 158 -18.55 33.98 -19.74
CA ASP A 158 -19.56 34.63 -18.92
C ASP A 158 -20.50 35.41 -19.83
N LYS A 159 -21.78 35.04 -19.83
CA LYS A 159 -22.91 35.99 -19.95
C LYS A 159 -24.22 35.33 -19.54
N LYS A 160 -24.78 35.85 -18.46
CA LYS A 160 -26.19 35.74 -18.08
C LYS A 160 -27.08 36.22 -19.25
N ASP A 161 -28.21 35.57 -19.47
CA ASP A 161 -29.51 36.16 -19.14
C ASP A 161 -30.69 35.25 -19.53
N ASP A 162 -31.66 35.27 -18.63
CA ASP A 162 -33.07 34.86 -18.67
C ASP A 162 -33.67 34.34 -19.98
N LYS A 163 -34.32 33.15 -19.86
CA LYS A 163 -35.78 33.05 -20.03
C LYS A 163 -36.32 31.69 -19.58
N LYS A 164 -37.25 31.76 -18.62
CA LYS A 164 -38.26 30.73 -18.31
C LYS A 164 -39.33 30.73 -19.40
N ASP A 165 -39.68 29.54 -19.85
CA ASP A 165 -40.99 29.04 -20.33
C ASP A 165 -40.66 27.79 -21.16
N LYS A 166 -41.42 26.70 -21.23
CA LYS A 166 -42.58 26.14 -20.54
C LYS A 166 -42.74 24.73 -21.16
N ASP A 167 -43.59 23.90 -20.56
CA ASP A 167 -44.32 22.83 -21.25
C ASP A 167 -43.54 21.59 -21.76
N LYS A 168 -43.80 20.44 -21.11
CA LYS A 168 -44.88 19.50 -21.47
C LYS A 168 -44.47 18.01 -21.40
N ASP A 169 -45.34 17.31 -20.67
CA ASP A 169 -46.00 16.04 -21.02
C ASP A 169 -45.23 14.70 -21.08
N LYS A 170 -45.79 13.79 -20.26
CA LYS A 170 -46.21 12.40 -20.56
C LYS A 170 -45.10 11.34 -20.71
N LYS A 171 -45.09 10.38 -19.78
CA LYS A 171 -45.81 9.09 -19.85
C LYS A 171 -45.34 8.24 -21.04
N ASP A 172 -44.60 7.17 -20.80
CA ASP A 172 -45.18 5.83 -20.64
C ASP A 172 -44.09 4.76 -20.52
N ASP A 173 -44.26 3.94 -19.49
CA ASP A 173 -44.32 2.47 -19.53
C ASP A 173 -43.40 1.70 -20.50
N LYS A 174 -42.53 0.86 -19.92
CA LYS A 174 -42.46 -0.56 -20.28
C LYS A 174 -41.69 -1.37 -19.25
N ASN A 175 -42.47 -2.04 -18.41
CA ASN A 175 -42.18 -3.29 -17.77
C ASN A 175 -41.80 -4.36 -18.83
N ASN A 176 -40.63 -4.99 -18.76
CA ASN A 176 -40.57 -6.45 -18.89
C ASN A 176 -39.29 -7.09 -18.32
N LYS A 177 -39.58 -8.14 -17.56
CA LYS A 177 -38.83 -9.21 -16.92
C LYS A 177 -37.62 -9.85 -17.62
N ASP A 178 -36.77 -10.34 -16.71
CA ASP A 178 -36.03 -11.60 -16.70
C ASP A 178 -34.91 -11.84 -17.72
N LYS A 179 -33.68 -11.96 -17.20
CA LYS A 179 -33.00 -13.27 -17.14
C LYS A 179 -31.81 -13.25 -16.18
N GLU A 180 -31.92 -14.10 -15.17
CA GLU A 180 -30.84 -14.62 -14.35
C GLU A 180 -29.70 -15.18 -15.21
N LYS A 181 -28.46 -14.86 -14.84
CA LYS A 181 -27.35 -15.81 -14.90
C LYS A 181 -26.54 -15.70 -13.62
N LYS A 182 -26.79 -16.66 -12.73
CA LYS A 182 -25.86 -17.08 -11.68
C LYS A 182 -24.66 -17.71 -12.38
N ASP A 183 -23.51 -17.04 -12.34
CA ASP A 183 -22.23 -17.72 -12.54
C ASP A 183 -21.70 -18.10 -11.16
N ASP A 184 -22.12 -19.28 -10.75
CA ASP A 184 -21.54 -20.06 -9.67
C ASP A 184 -20.14 -20.53 -10.11
N LYS A 185 -19.10 -19.91 -9.56
CA LYS A 185 -17.74 -20.46 -9.60
C LYS A 185 -17.26 -20.58 -8.16
N GLY A 186 -17.42 -21.80 -7.65
CA GLY A 186 -16.92 -22.25 -6.36
C GLY A 186 -15.48 -21.82 -6.12
N ASP A 187 -15.32 -20.95 -5.14
CA ASP A 187 -14.03 -20.69 -4.54
C ASP A 187 -13.73 -21.86 -3.61
N LYS A 188 -12.68 -22.61 -3.93
CA LYS A 188 -12.18 -23.67 -3.05
C LYS A 188 -11.53 -22.99 -1.86
N ASP A 189 -12.24 -22.97 -0.74
CA ASP A 189 -11.69 -22.74 0.59
C ASP A 189 -10.44 -23.61 0.77
N LYS A 190 -9.29 -22.97 0.61
CA LYS A 190 -8.04 -23.48 1.17
C LYS A 190 -7.91 -22.81 2.52
N ASP A 191 -8.21 -23.57 3.57
CA ASP A 191 -7.87 -23.29 4.96
C ASP A 191 -6.39 -22.85 5.06
N LYS A 192 -6.16 -21.55 4.92
CA LYS A 192 -4.89 -20.93 5.27
C LYS A 192 -4.99 -20.60 6.74
N LYS A 193 -4.37 -21.43 7.58
CA LYS A 193 -4.06 -21.04 8.96
C LYS A 193 -3.40 -19.66 8.94
N ASP A 194 -4.06 -18.67 9.53
CA ASP A 194 -3.53 -17.32 9.63
C ASP A 194 -2.19 -17.34 10.38
N PRO A 195 -1.18 -16.60 9.90
CA PRO A 195 0.15 -16.64 10.49
C PRO A 195 0.13 -15.98 11.88
N LYS A 196 0.62 -16.70 12.90
CA LYS A 196 0.80 -16.18 14.26
C LYS A 196 1.71 -14.93 14.26
N PRO A 197 1.47 -13.95 15.16
CA PRO A 197 2.31 -12.76 15.31
C PRO A 197 3.79 -13.11 15.51
N ASN A 198 4.69 -12.20 15.11
CA ASN A 198 6.13 -12.37 15.39
C ASN A 198 6.45 -12.17 16.89
N GLU A 199 7.70 -12.43 17.30
CA GLU A 199 8.17 -12.26 18.69
C GLU A 199 7.98 -10.84 19.25
N ASN A 200 7.80 -9.84 18.38
CA ASN A 200 7.53 -8.45 18.74
C ASN A 200 6.02 -8.11 18.77
N GLY A 201 5.15 -9.11 18.64
CA GLY A 201 3.70 -8.97 18.58
C GLY A 201 3.17 -8.49 17.24
N GLU A 202 3.99 -8.22 16.21
CA GLU A 202 3.47 -7.69 14.94
C GLU A 202 2.78 -8.79 14.10
N PRO A 203 1.58 -8.54 13.54
CA PRO A 203 0.96 -9.40 12.54
C PRO A 203 1.85 -9.59 11.31
N LYS A 204 1.90 -10.82 10.79
CA LYS A 204 2.64 -11.15 9.57
C LYS A 204 1.81 -10.88 8.30
N PRO A 205 2.44 -10.43 7.19
CA PRO A 205 1.78 -10.41 5.88
C PRO A 205 1.41 -11.82 5.41
N MET A 206 0.35 -11.95 4.59
CA MET A 206 -0.21 -13.24 4.18
C MET A 206 0.20 -13.64 2.74
N PRO A 207 0.70 -14.87 2.52
CA PRO A 207 1.11 -15.34 1.20
C PRO A 207 -0.04 -15.55 0.23
N GLY A 208 0.12 -15.07 -1.01
CA GLY A 208 -0.81 -15.27 -2.14
C GLY A 208 -0.82 -16.72 -2.65
N GLY A 209 -2.00 -17.28 -2.95
CA GLY A 209 -2.17 -18.70 -3.30
C GLY A 209 -2.16 -18.98 -4.81
N MET A 210 -1.10 -19.63 -5.32
CA MET A 210 -1.01 -20.23 -6.67
C MET A 210 -0.10 -21.49 -6.62
N SER A 211 -0.21 -22.42 -7.57
CA SER A 211 0.67 -23.60 -7.64
C SER A 211 2.12 -23.21 -7.96
N LYS A 212 3.10 -23.94 -7.40
CA LYS A 212 4.54 -23.64 -7.54
C LYS A 212 5.00 -23.56 -9.01
N GLU A 213 4.51 -24.45 -9.87
CA GLU A 213 4.88 -24.49 -11.29
C GLU A 213 4.35 -23.27 -12.07
N ARG A 214 3.12 -22.83 -11.79
CA ARG A 214 2.57 -21.62 -12.42
C ARG A 214 3.27 -20.36 -11.93
N LEU A 215 3.68 -20.37 -10.66
CA LEU A 215 4.54 -19.35 -10.05
C LEU A 215 5.90 -19.28 -10.75
N GLU A 216 6.60 -20.41 -10.91
CA GLU A 216 7.92 -20.48 -11.57
C GLU A 216 7.85 -19.94 -13.00
N ASN A 217 6.90 -20.43 -13.79
CA ASN A 217 6.69 -19.95 -15.17
C ASN A 217 6.42 -18.43 -15.23
N LEU A 218 5.67 -17.90 -14.27
CA LEU A 218 5.34 -16.47 -14.19
C LEU A 218 6.57 -15.65 -13.78
N LEU A 219 7.34 -16.12 -12.80
CA LEU A 219 8.58 -15.50 -12.35
C LEU A 219 9.61 -15.46 -13.49
N ASP A 220 9.78 -16.55 -14.22
CA ASP A 220 10.71 -16.62 -15.35
C ASP A 220 10.35 -15.62 -16.45
N ALA A 221 9.05 -15.52 -16.77
CA ALA A 221 8.57 -14.53 -17.73
C ALA A 221 8.89 -13.10 -17.29
N VAL A 222 8.65 -12.77 -16.01
CA VAL A 222 8.92 -11.44 -15.46
C VAL A 222 10.41 -11.14 -15.39
N ASN A 223 11.22 -12.08 -14.93
CA ASN A 223 12.69 -11.96 -14.87
C ASN A 223 13.28 -11.71 -16.27
N LYS A 224 12.78 -12.41 -17.29
CA LYS A 224 13.22 -12.22 -18.68
C LYS A 224 12.87 -10.83 -19.21
N GLU A 225 11.68 -10.33 -18.90
CA GLU A 225 11.29 -8.96 -19.26
C GLU A 225 12.15 -7.91 -18.55
N GLU A 226 12.40 -8.08 -17.24
CA GLU A 226 13.24 -7.16 -16.47
C GLU A 226 14.67 -7.14 -16.99
N LYS A 227 15.25 -8.30 -17.29
CA LYS A 227 16.59 -8.40 -17.88
C LYS A 227 16.68 -7.63 -19.20
N LYS A 228 15.69 -7.79 -20.08
CA LYS A 228 15.62 -7.02 -21.35
C LYS A 228 15.55 -5.52 -21.11
N VAL A 229 14.79 -5.07 -20.12
CA VAL A 229 14.70 -3.64 -19.76
C VAL A 229 16.05 -3.16 -19.20
N GLN A 230 16.68 -3.93 -18.33
CA GLN A 230 17.97 -3.60 -17.73
C GLN A 230 19.07 -3.49 -18.79
N ASP A 231 19.13 -4.42 -19.74
CA ASP A 231 20.09 -4.40 -20.85
C ASP A 231 19.91 -3.15 -21.72
N LYS A 232 18.66 -2.76 -22.02
CA LYS A 232 18.35 -1.51 -22.74
C LYS A 232 18.80 -0.26 -21.97
N VAL A 233 18.52 -0.21 -20.67
CA VAL A 233 18.96 0.91 -19.81
C VAL A 233 20.48 1.00 -19.76
N ASN A 234 21.17 -0.12 -19.60
CA ASN A 234 22.63 -0.17 -19.59
C ASN A 234 23.24 0.26 -20.93
N ALA A 235 22.70 -0.23 -22.06
CA ALA A 235 23.13 0.18 -23.40
C ALA A 235 22.95 1.69 -23.63
N ASN A 236 21.87 2.29 -23.13
CA ASN A 236 21.64 3.73 -23.22
C ASN A 236 22.58 4.54 -22.31
N LYS A 237 22.91 4.04 -21.11
CA LYS A 237 23.92 4.68 -20.24
C LYS A 237 25.30 4.73 -20.87
N VAL A 238 25.72 3.66 -21.56
CA VAL A 238 27.01 3.59 -22.26
C VAL A 238 27.07 4.60 -23.42
N LYS A 239 25.94 4.94 -24.04
CA LYS A 239 25.87 5.94 -25.13
C LYS A 239 25.90 7.40 -24.66
N GLY A 240 25.61 7.67 -23.39
CA GLY A 240 25.74 9.01 -22.81
C GLY A 240 27.21 9.32 -22.56
N LYS A 241 27.87 10.09 -23.45
CA LYS A 241 29.23 10.59 -23.18
C LYS A 241 29.20 11.41 -21.87
N PRO A 242 30.17 11.22 -20.95
CA PRO A 242 30.29 12.10 -19.80
C PRO A 242 30.59 13.51 -20.31
N VAL A 243 29.66 14.44 -20.10
CA VAL A 243 29.91 15.86 -20.32
C VAL A 243 30.93 16.27 -19.26
N LYS A 244 32.19 16.42 -19.65
CA LYS A 244 33.16 17.16 -18.83
C LYS A 244 32.62 18.59 -18.76
N THR A 245 32.08 18.97 -17.61
CA THR A 245 31.89 20.38 -17.29
C THR A 245 33.29 20.95 -17.08
N GLU A 246 33.81 21.63 -18.10
CA GLU A 246 34.94 22.52 -17.91
C GLU A 246 34.48 23.59 -16.91
N LYS A 247 35.06 23.54 -15.71
CA LYS A 247 34.88 24.58 -14.71
C LYS A 247 35.63 25.80 -15.24
N ASP A 248 34.91 26.74 -15.83
CA ASP A 248 35.36 28.11 -16.02
C ASP A 248 35.20 28.84 -14.69
N TRP A 249 36.23 28.77 -13.85
CA TRP A 249 36.52 29.74 -12.80
C TRP A 249 38.00 29.66 -12.41
#